data_AF-A0A7V9DQT6-F1
#
_entry.id   AF-A0A7V9DQT6-F1
#
_cell.length_a   1.000
_cell.length_b   1.000
_cell.length_c   1.000
_cell.angle_alpha   90.00
_cell.angle_beta   90.00
_cell.angle_gamma   90.00
#
_symmetry.space_group_name_H-M   'P 1'
#
loop_
_entity.id
_entity.type
_entity.pdbx_description
1 polymer ?
#
loop_
_entity_poly.entity_id
_entity_poly.type
_entity_poly.pdbx_seq_one_letter_code
_entity_poly.pdbx_strand_id
1 'polypeptide(L)' 'MARRIITRGATPWRLGYEDYLEATARLPADHRLALTGRPEATPWDGRLQTVMIAMDVAVHEEAIVDLLLTDLIEV' A
#
# COMPACT_ATOMS: atom_id res chain seq x y z
N MET A 1 -3.58 -5.37 7.15
CA MET A 1 -5.05 -5.60 7.16
C MET A 1 -5.56 -5.98 5.78
N ALA A 2 -5.09 -5.33 4.71
CA ALA A 2 -5.52 -5.49 3.32
C ALA A 2 -5.57 -6.95 2.85
N ARG A 3 -4.49 -7.71 3.07
CA ARG A 3 -4.41 -9.13 2.68
C ARG A 3 -5.59 -9.95 3.21
N ARG A 4 -6.00 -9.74 4.46
CA ARG A 4 -7.12 -10.48 5.08
C ARG A 4 -8.47 -10.14 4.45
N ILE A 5 -8.66 -8.90 4.00
CA ILE A 5 -9.89 -8.44 3.34
C ILE A 5 -9.94 -9.00 1.92
N ILE A 6 -8.85 -8.85 1.18
CA ILE A 6 -8.73 -9.23 -0.23
C ILE A 6 -8.84 -10.74 -0.42
N THR A 7 -8.21 -11.54 0.44
CA THR A 7 -8.32 -13.01 0.41
C THR A 7 -9.74 -13.53 0.65
N ARG A 8 -10.68 -12.67 1.10
CA ARG A 8 -12.12 -12.99 1.20
C ARG A 8 -12.93 -12.59 -0.05
N GLY A 9 -12.27 -12.24 -1.14
CA GLY A 9 -12.90 -11.94 -2.43
C GLY A 9 -13.15 -10.46 -2.68
N ALA A 10 -12.64 -9.56 -1.83
CA ALA A 10 -12.70 -8.13 -2.11
C ALA A 10 -11.68 -7.74 -3.20
N THR A 11 -12.14 -6.94 -4.17
CA THR A 11 -11.25 -6.32 -5.16
C THR A 11 -10.89 -4.91 -4.68
N PRO A 12 -9.61 -4.63 -4.43
CA PRO A 12 -9.18 -3.27 -4.07
C PRO A 12 -9.40 -2.29 -5.23
N TRP A 13 -9.93 -1.09 -4.94
CA TRP A 13 -9.89 0.06 -5.88
C TRP A 13 -8.61 0.89 -5.74
N ARG A 14 -7.85 0.66 -4.67
CA ARG A 14 -6.55 1.22 -4.29
C ARG A 14 -5.73 0.13 -3.60
N LEU A 15 -4.44 0.38 -3.34
CA LEU A 15 -3.45 -0.56 -2.76
C LEU A 15 -2.68 -1.36 -3.81
N GLY A 16 -2.63 -0.89 -5.06
CA GLY A 16 -1.74 -1.42 -6.09
C GLY A 16 -0.33 -0.82 -6.02
N TYR A 17 0.55 -1.29 -6.91
CA TYR A 17 1.91 -0.76 -7.04
C TYR A 17 1.95 0.73 -7.40
N GLU A 18 0.98 1.23 -8.19
CA GLU A 18 0.87 2.65 -8.54
C GLU A 18 0.57 3.51 -7.31
N ASP A 19 -0.39 3.09 -6.49
CA ASP A 19 -0.73 3.79 -5.26
C ASP A 19 0.44 3.80 -4.27
N TYR A 20 1.19 2.69 -4.20
CA TYR A 20 2.39 2.63 -3.36
C TYR A 20 3.48 3.59 -3.84
N LEU A 21 3.73 3.67 -5.14
CA LEU A 21 4.70 4.62 -5.71
C LEU A 21 4.28 6.07 -5.43
N GLU A 22 3.00 6.37 -5.58
CA GLU A 22 2.45 7.68 -5.24
C GLU A 22 2.62 8.01 -3.75
N ALA A 23 2.27 7.09 -2.86
CA ALA A 23 2.39 7.27 -1.43
C ALA A 23 3.86 7.49 -1.00
N THR A 24 4.79 6.67 -1.53
CA THR A 24 6.22 6.82 -1.23
C THR A 24 6.79 8.15 -1.75
N ALA A 25 6.35 8.63 -2.91
CA ALA A 25 6.75 9.92 -3.44
C ALA A 25 6.26 11.10 -2.57
N ARG A 26 5.08 10.97 -1.96
CA ARG A 26 4.49 12.00 -1.08
C ARG A 26 5.07 11.99 0.35
N LEU A 27 5.68 10.90 0.79
CA LEU A 27 6.28 10.81 2.13
C LEU A 27 7.53 11.71 2.25
N PRO A 28 7.57 12.61 3.25
CA PRO A 28 8.78 13.34 3.62
C PRO A 28 9.95 12.37 3.90
N ALA A 29 11.15 12.73 3.47
CA ALA A 29 12.32 11.83 3.54
C ALA A 29 12.67 11.41 4.97
N ASP A 30 12.45 12.29 5.94
CA ASP A 30 12.63 12.07 7.39
C ASP A 30 11.57 11.13 8.00
N HIS A 31 10.46 10.89 7.30
CA HIS A 31 9.37 10.00 7.73
C HIS A 31 9.39 8.65 7.00
N ARG A 32 10.36 8.40 6.12
CA ARG A 32 10.51 7.11 5.43
C ARG A 32 11.19 6.10 6.35
N LEU A 33 10.39 5.16 6.84
CA LEU A 33 10.88 4.01 7.59
C LEU A 33 11.27 2.89 6.63
N ALA A 34 12.33 2.16 6.94
CA ALA A 34 12.70 0.95 6.19
C ALA A 34 11.62 -0.13 6.35
N LEU A 35 11.50 -1.04 5.37
CA LEU A 35 10.62 -2.19 5.56
C LEU A 35 11.16 -3.08 6.67
N THR A 36 10.28 -3.46 7.58
CA THR A 36 10.59 -4.41 8.65
C THR A 36 9.86 -5.72 8.44
N GLY A 37 10.51 -6.83 8.77
CA GLY A 37 9.92 -8.17 8.65
C GLY A 37 10.22 -8.84 7.31
N ARG A 38 9.51 -9.94 7.03
CA ARG A 38 9.67 -10.65 5.75
C ARG A 38 8.71 -10.07 4.71
N PRO A 39 9.18 -9.79 3.49
CA PRO A 39 8.29 -9.42 2.39
C PRO A 39 7.24 -10.50 2.16
N GLU A 40 5.98 -10.18 2.42
CA GLU A 40 4.87 -11.07 2.11
C GLU A 40 4.43 -10.88 0.65
N ALA A 41 3.92 -11.96 0.05
CA ALA A 41 3.32 -11.86 -1.28
C ALA A 41 2.10 -10.92 -1.23
N THR A 42 1.90 -10.14 -2.29
CA THR A 42 0.73 -9.27 -2.49
C THR A 42 -0.17 -9.90 -3.55
N PRO A 43 -1.05 -10.86 -3.20
CA PRO A 43 -1.76 -11.67 -4.19
C PRO A 43 -2.71 -10.88 -5.11
N TRP A 44 -3.11 -9.67 -4.74
CA TRP A 44 -3.89 -8.78 -5.61
C TRP A 44 -3.06 -8.03 -6.64
N ASP A 45 -1.75 -7.89 -6.41
CA ASP A 45 -0.84 -7.21 -7.32
C ASP A 45 0.58 -7.79 -7.16
N GLY A 46 1.01 -8.64 -8.09
CA GLY A 46 2.34 -9.24 -8.06
C GLY A 46 3.49 -8.25 -8.25
N ARG A 47 3.24 -7.05 -8.80
CA ARG A 47 4.26 -6.01 -8.96
C ARG A 47 4.51 -5.25 -7.66
N LEU A 48 3.50 -5.14 -6.80
CA LEU A 48 3.59 -4.39 -5.55
C LEU A 48 4.70 -4.91 -4.64
N GLN A 49 4.79 -6.23 -4.41
CA GLN A 49 5.87 -6.81 -3.61
C GLN A 49 7.26 -6.44 -4.15
N THR A 50 7.46 -6.54 -5.46
CA THR A 50 8.74 -6.23 -6.12
C THR A 50 9.11 -4.76 -5.90
N VAL A 51 8.16 -3.84 -6.08
CA VAL A 51 8.40 -2.41 -5.90
C VAL A 51 8.65 -2.07 -4.42
N MET A 52 7.92 -2.67 -3.49
CA MET A 52 8.14 -2.50 -2.06
C MET A 52 9.56 -2.91 -1.66
N ILE A 53 10.02 -4.09 -2.09
CA ILE A 53 11.39 -4.57 -1.81
C ILE A 53 12.44 -3.63 -2.43
N ALA A 54 12.21 -3.16 -3.65
CA ALA A 54 13.17 -2.28 -4.34
C ALA A 54 13.27 -0.88 -3.69
N MET A 55 12.15 -0.35 -3.21
CA MET A 55 12.08 0.98 -2.59
C MET A 55 12.53 0.94 -1.12
N ASP A 56 12.32 -0.18 -0.43
CA ASP A 56 12.60 -0.36 1.01
C ASP A 56 11.96 0.73 1.89
N VAL A 57 10.72 1.13 1.55
CA VAL A 57 9.95 2.12 2.33
C VAL A 57 8.67 1.48 2.86
N ALA A 58 8.49 1.52 4.17
CA ALA A 58 7.26 1.14 4.84
C ALA A 58 6.20 2.24 4.66
N VAL A 59 5.07 1.87 4.05
CA VAL A 59 3.85 2.68 4.01
C VAL A 59 2.81 1.96 4.85
N HIS A 60 2.42 2.56 5.97
CA HIS A 60 1.39 1.99 6.84
C HIS A 60 0.01 2.17 6.20
N GLU A 61 -0.81 1.11 6.20
CA GLU A 61 -2.19 1.16 5.70
C GLU A 61 -3.01 2.26 6.40
N GLU A 62 -2.76 2.49 7.69
CA GLU A 62 -3.42 3.55 8.48
C GLU A 62 -3.16 4.96 7.92
N ALA A 63 -2.00 5.19 7.32
CA ALA A 63 -1.64 6.50 6.75
C ALA A 63 -2.42 6.83 5.47
N ILE A 64 -3.09 5.85 4.87
CA ILE A 64 -3.86 6.02 3.64
C ILE A 64 -5.35 5.79 3.83
N VAL A 65 -5.82 5.50 5.06
CA VAL A 65 -7.25 5.28 5.33
C VAL A 65 -8.10 6.50 4.93
N ASP A 66 -7.64 7.71 5.24
CA ASP A 66 -8.36 8.94 4.88
C ASP A 66 -8.50 9.10 3.35
N LEU A 67 -7.46 8.74 2.60
CA LEU A 67 -7.51 8.71 1.13
C LEU A 67 -8.53 7.68 0.63
N LEU A 68 -8.51 6.47 1.19
CA LEU A 68 -9.47 5.42 0.83
C LEU A 68 -10.91 5.84 1.10
N LEU A 69 -11.17 6.51 2.22
CA LEU A 69 -12.49 7.02 2.57
C LEU A 69 -12.93 8.18 1.68
N THR A 70 -11.99 9.06 1.31
CA THR A 70 -12.26 10.19 0.41
C THR A 70 -12.76 9.69 -0.95
N ASP A 71 -12.08 8.70 -1.53
CA ASP A 71 -12.49 8.06 -2.81
C ASP A 71 -13.90 7.44 -2.76
N LEU A 72 -14.42 7.08 -1.57
CA LEU A 72 -15.75 6.48 -1.40
C LEU A 72 -16.86 7.49 -1.10
N ILE A 73 -16.52 8.65 -0.56
CA ILE A 73 -17.49 9.69 -0.16
C ILE A 73 -17.72 10.67 -1.31
N GLU A 74 -16.72 10.83 -2.19
CA GLU A 74 -16.86 11.59 -3.44
C GLU A 74 -17.47 10.69 -4.52
N VAL A 75 -18.82 10.63 -4.57
CA VAL A 75 -19.61 9.99 -5.65
C VAL A 75 -20.38 11.04 -6.45
#